data_AF-A0A366RBK1-F1
#
_entry.id   AF-A0A366RBK1-F1
#
_cell.length_a   1.000
_cell.length_b   1.000
_cell.length_c   1.000
_cell.angle_alpha   90.00
_cell.angle_beta   90.00
_cell.angle_gamma   90.00
#
_symmetry.space_group_name_H-M   'P 1'
#
loop_
_entity.id
_entity.type
_entity.pdbx_description
1 polymer ?
#
loop_
_entity_poly.entity_id
_entity_poly.type
_entity_poly.pdbx_seq_one_letter_code
_entity_poly.pdbx_strand_id
1 'polypeptide(L)' 'MGRLSNGEWLLVGNSIWSDDNGTEFRMQQDGKVCVYHGDYCAWQSTPEQNWEAHGIKMQEDGNLVI' A
#
# COMPACT_ATOMS: atom_id res chain seq x y z
N MET A 1 1.78 -5.97 14.75
CA MET A 1 2.36 -6.09 13.42
C MET A 1 1.32 -5.95 12.33
N GLY A 2 1.41 -4.86 11.58
CA GLY A 2 0.69 -4.73 10.32
C GLY A 2 1.26 -5.70 9.28
N ARG A 3 0.38 -6.40 8.56
CA ARG A 3 0.75 -7.41 7.56
C ARG A 3 -0.30 -7.42 6.44
N LEU A 4 0.16 -7.69 5.22
CA LEU A 4 -0.68 -8.14 4.09
C LEU A 4 -0.25 -9.57 3.73
N SER A 5 -1.16 -10.51 3.90
CA SER A 5 -0.96 -11.95 3.65
C SER A 5 -1.52 -12.33 2.29
N ASN A 6 -1.08 -13.47 1.75
CA ASN A 6 -1.64 -14.03 0.53
C ASN A 6 -3.18 -14.13 0.61
N GLY A 7 -3.85 -13.68 -0.45
CA GLY A 7 -5.31 -13.57 -0.56
C GLY A 7 -5.88 -12.24 -0.07
N GLU A 8 -5.14 -11.46 0.72
CA GLU A 8 -5.63 -10.22 1.31
C GLU A 8 -5.52 -9.02 0.36
N TRP A 9 -6.42 -8.06 0.58
CA TRP A 9 -6.41 -6.76 -0.06
C TRP A 9 -6.05 -5.67 0.94
N LEU A 10 -5.23 -4.71 0.50
CA LEU A 10 -5.17 -3.39 1.12
C LEU A 10 -5.95 -2.42 0.21
N LEU A 11 -7.18 -2.14 0.62
CA LEU A 11 -8.09 -1.27 -0.13
C LEU A 11 -7.62 0.19 -0.13
N VAL A 12 -8.04 0.93 -1.14
CA VAL A 12 -7.83 2.39 -1.22
C VAL A 12 -8.19 3.09 0.09
N GLY A 13 -7.29 3.95 0.55
CA GLY A 13 -7.43 4.71 1.80
C GLY A 13 -6.90 4.01 3.04
N ASN A 14 -6.63 2.70 2.97
CA ASN A 14 -6.10 1.94 4.09
C ASN A 14 -4.56 1.89 4.09
N SER A 15 -4.05 1.56 5.28
CA SER A 15 -2.61 1.50 5.54
C SER A 15 -2.24 0.30 6.41
N ILE A 16 -0.98 -0.09 6.28
CA ILE A 16 -0.29 -1.04 7.14
C ILE A 16 0.83 -0.29 7.83
N TRP A 17 0.95 -0.45 9.15
CA TRP A 17 1.95 0.24 9.95
C TRP A 17 3.00 -0.73 10.47
N SER A 18 4.25 -0.25 10.54
CA SER A 18 5.31 -0.89 11.30
C SER A 18 4.97 -0.91 12.80
N ASP A 19 5.59 -1.82 13.57
CA ASP A 19 5.28 -1.99 14.99
C ASP A 19 5.61 -0.76 15.86
N ASP A 20 6.54 0.08 15.40
CA ASP A 20 6.92 1.34 16.05
C ASP A 20 6.09 2.55 15.56
N ASN A 21 5.13 2.33 14.65
CA ASN A 21 4.35 3.35 13.96
C ASN A 21 5.19 4.41 13.20
N GLY A 22 6.49 4.16 12.97
CA GLY A 22 7.36 5.08 12.24
C GLY A 22 7.20 5.01 10.73
N THR A 23 6.71 3.88 10.21
CA THR A 23 6.63 3.60 8.77
C THR A 23 5.22 3.16 8.39
N GLU A 24 4.69 3.77 7.33
CA GLU A 24 3.35 3.49 6.79
C GLU A 24 3.48 2.96 5.36
N PHE A 25 2.87 1.81 5.09
CA PHE A 25 2.62 1.33 3.74
C PHE A 25 1.16 1.58 3.39
N ARG A 26 0.91 2.54 2.49
CA ARG A 26 -0.43 3.11 2.25
C ARG A 26 -0.88 2.91 0.82
N MET A 27 -2.11 2.40 0.66
CA MET A 27 -2.84 2.49 -0.60
C MET A 27 -3.56 3.84 -0.65
N GLN A 28 -3.10 4.75 -1.51
CA GLN A 28 -3.61 6.12 -1.60
C GLN A 28 -4.91 6.21 -2.40
N GLN A 29 -5.63 7.33 -2.23
CA GLN A 29 -6.87 7.61 -2.96
C GLN A 29 -6.67 7.84 -4.46
N ASP A 30 -5.46 8.19 -4.89
CA ASP A 30 -5.12 8.43 -6.28
C ASP A 30 -4.58 7.17 -6.99
N GLY A 31 -4.73 5.99 -6.37
CA GLY A 31 -4.35 4.71 -6.94
C GLY A 31 -2.87 4.34 -6.78
N LYS A 32 -2.09 5.18 -6.12
CA LYS A 32 -0.69 4.90 -5.81
C LYS A 32 -0.56 4.07 -4.56
N VAL A 33 0.53 3.33 -4.48
CA VAL A 33 1.03 2.78 -3.23
C VAL A 33 2.29 3.51 -2.85
N CYS A 34 2.36 3.93 -1.59
CA CYS A 34 3.47 4.69 -1.05
C CYS A 34 3.97 4.08 0.26
N VAL A 35 5.29 4.20 0.48
CA VAL A 35 5.91 3.98 1.79
C VAL A 35 6.28 5.34 2.36
N TYR A 36 5.74 5.65 3.53
CA TYR A 36 6.08 6.85 4.29
C TYR A 36 6.93 6.50 5.51
N HIS A 37 7.86 7.39 5.85
CA HIS A 37 8.53 7.39 7.15
C HIS A 37 8.28 8.75 7.81
N GLY A 38 7.43 8.77 8.85
CA GLY A 38 6.77 9.99 9.30
C GLY A 38 5.99 10.65 8.14
N ASP A 39 6.19 11.95 7.92
CA ASP A 39 5.54 12.70 6.83
C ASP A 39 6.26 12.61 5.48
N TYR A 40 7.41 11.92 5.41
CA TYR A 40 8.22 11.82 4.19
C TYR A 40 7.85 10.60 3.35
N CYS A 41 7.46 10.82 2.09
CA CYS A 41 7.26 9.75 1.12
C CYS A 41 8.62 9.22 0.66
N ALA A 42 9.02 8.06 1.17
CA ALA A 42 10.31 7.44 0.86
C ALA A 42 10.29 6.68 -0.47
N TRP A 43 9.12 6.18 -0.88
CA TRP A 43 8.94 5.45 -2.13
C TRP A 43 7.47 5.49 -2.59
N GLN A 44 7.25 5.42 -3.91
CA GLN A 44 5.94 5.26 -4.52
C GLN A 44 5.98 4.31 -5.73
N SER A 45 4.86 3.66 -6.04
CA SER A 45 4.76 2.65 -7.11
C SER A 45 4.92 3.20 -8.53
N THR A 46 4.36 4.38 -8.82
CA THR A 46 4.33 4.99 -10.15
C THR A 46 4.25 6.52 -10.06
N PRO A 47 4.79 7.28 -11.03
CA PRO A 47 4.52 8.72 -11.12
C PRO A 47 3.07 9.03 -11.53
N GLU A 48 2.43 8.16 -12.32
CA GLU A 48 1.05 8.30 -12.79
C GLU A 48 -0.01 7.98 -11.72
N GLN A 49 -1.21 8.53 -11.89
CA GLN A 49 -2.35 8.32 -11.00
C GLN A 49 -3.37 7.40 -11.66
N ASN A 50 -4.06 6.60 -10.85
CA ASN A 50 -5.19 5.77 -11.27
C ASN A 50 -6.31 5.82 -10.23
N TRP A 51 -7.20 6.79 -10.36
CA TRP A 51 -8.34 6.96 -9.45
C TRP A 51 -9.37 5.81 -9.48
N GLU A 52 -9.25 4.88 -10.43
CA GLU A 52 -10.13 3.71 -10.53
C GLU A 52 -9.55 2.46 -9.84
N ALA A 53 -8.35 2.55 -9.27
CA ALA A 53 -7.74 1.43 -8.55
C ALA A 53 -8.61 1.01 -7.36
N HIS A 54 -8.77 -0.31 -7.17
CA HIS A 54 -9.55 -0.84 -6.06
C HIS A 54 -8.73 -0.94 -4.75
N GLY A 55 -7.46 -1.28 -4.89
CA GLY A 55 -6.53 -1.55 -3.81
C GLY A 55 -5.35 -2.34 -4.32
N ILE A 56 -4.46 -2.76 -3.43
CA ILE A 56 -3.46 -3.78 -3.78
C ILE A 56 -3.85 -5.15 -3.27
N LYS A 57 -3.53 -6.17 -4.05
CA LYS A 57 -3.76 -7.57 -3.69
C LYS A 57 -2.45 -8.31 -3.61
N MET A 58 -2.19 -8.93 -2.45
CA MET A 58 -1.19 -9.98 -2.35
C MET A 58 -1.83 -11.27 -2.84
N GLN A 59 -1.61 -11.63 -4.10
CA GLN A 59 -2.22 -12.81 -4.72
C GLN A 59 -1.64 -14.10 -4.11
N GLU A 60 -2.41 -15.18 -4.18
CA GLU A 60 -2.07 -16.46 -3.54
C GLU A 60 -0.80 -17.10 -4.13
N ASP A 61 -0.48 -16.75 -5.37
CA ASP A 61 0.71 -17.19 -6.12
C ASP A 61 1.99 -16.39 -5.80
N GLY A 62 1.90 -15.40 -4.91
CA GLY A 62 3.04 -14.58 -4.50
C GLY A 62 3.20 -13.29 -5.30
N ASN A 63 2.29 -12.98 -6.22
CA ASN A 63 2.32 -11.72 -6.96
C ASN A 63 1.64 -10.58 -6.19
N LEU A 64 2.25 -9.40 -6.18
CA LEU A 64 1.65 -8.19 -5.60
C LEU A 64 1.20 -7.27 -6.74
N VAL A 65 -0.11 -7.02 -6.81
CA VAL A 65 -0.73 -6.25 -7.90
C VAL A 65 -1.54 -5.06 -7.37
N ILE A 66 -1.72 -4.06 -8.22
CA ILE A 66 -2.61 -2.89 -8.04
C ILE A 66 -3.80 -3.05 -8.99
#